data_AF-A0A2D8C539-F1
#
_entry.id   AF-A0A2D8C539-F1
#
_cell.length_a   1.000
_cell.length_b   1.000
_cell.length_c   1.000
_cell.angle_alpha   90.00
_cell.angle_beta   90.00
_cell.angle_gamma   90.00
#
_symmetry.space_group_name_H-M   'P 1'
#
loop_
_entity.id
_entity.type
_entity.pdbx_description
1 polymer ?
#
loop_
_entity_poly.entity_id
_entity_poly.type
_entity_poly.pdbx_seq_one_letter_code
_entity_poly.pdbx_strand_id
1 'polypeptide(L)'
;MNFETGISLYKEGKFQEALEVFNFLIEKDDSSTELLLYRGRILSRLGQTENALADFDKIVALEPYNTNFISDRAVVLHLLKRNEEALTEFDKAANLDPSNPYRYSSRAFFKDRIGDLKGAIEDYEKAIELDPEDAVAYNNKGLVEEKLGYQSHSKKSFEKADELVGYKPNQDQEDALPKIGTEEKKPIQPIAKEEEKLTLSYFFKTLKSVIVDEKARKEFITFLKKPFQ
;
A
#
# COMPACT_ATOMS: atom_id res chain seq x y z
N MET A 1 -17.02 27.62 5.22
CA MET A 1 -16.11 26.45 5.21
C MET A 1 -14.81 26.88 5.88
N ASN A 2 -14.32 26.13 6.86
CA ASN A 2 -13.05 26.38 7.56
C ASN A 2 -12.13 25.15 7.42
N PHE A 3 -10.87 25.33 7.82
CA PHE A 3 -9.84 24.31 7.70
C PHE A 3 -10.20 23.01 8.42
N GLU A 4 -10.68 23.12 9.65
CA GLU A 4 -11.04 21.98 10.51
C GLU A 4 -12.15 21.13 9.90
N THR A 5 -13.14 21.77 9.26
CA THR A 5 -14.20 21.06 8.51
C THR A 5 -13.59 20.23 7.39
N GLY A 6 -12.65 20.80 6.62
CA GLY A 6 -11.97 20.10 5.52
C GLY A 6 -11.18 18.88 6.02
N ILE A 7 -10.49 19.02 7.14
CA ILE A 7 -9.76 17.92 7.79
C ILE A 7 -10.69 16.80 8.25
N SER A 8 -11.82 17.14 8.87
CA SER A 8 -12.79 16.14 9.33
C SER A 8 -13.31 15.31 8.16
N LEU A 9 -13.73 15.99 7.08
CA LEU A 9 -14.21 15.33 5.86
C LEU A 9 -13.13 14.43 5.24
N TYR A 10 -11.87 14.89 5.19
CA TYR A 10 -10.75 14.08 4.71
C TYR A 10 -10.57 12.80 5.54
N LYS A 11 -10.60 12.90 6.87
CA LYS A 11 -10.47 11.75 7.79
C LYS A 11 -11.64 10.78 7.68
N GLU A 12 -12.84 11.29 7.41
CA GLU A 12 -14.06 10.49 7.15
C GLU A 12 -14.07 9.83 5.76
N GLY A 13 -13.08 10.10 4.91
CA GLY A 13 -13.01 9.59 3.54
C GLY A 13 -13.96 10.30 2.56
N LYS A 14 -14.57 11.41 2.98
CA LYS A 14 -15.45 12.27 2.17
C LYS A 14 -14.62 13.20 1.29
N PHE A 15 -13.85 12.60 0.39
CA PHE A 15 -12.81 13.31 -0.37
C PHE A 15 -13.37 14.41 -1.29
N GLN A 16 -14.54 14.20 -1.88
CA GLN A 16 -15.15 15.20 -2.77
C GLN A 16 -15.59 16.45 -1.98
N GLU A 17 -16.23 16.27 -0.83
CA GLU A 17 -16.67 17.37 0.04
C GLU A 17 -15.47 18.08 0.67
N ALA A 18 -14.43 17.32 1.06
CA ALA A 18 -13.18 17.89 1.52
C ALA A 18 -12.53 18.76 0.43
N LEU A 19 -12.53 18.30 -0.84
CA LEU A 19 -11.97 19.05 -1.97
C LEU A 19 -12.67 20.41 -2.15
N GLU A 20 -13.99 20.47 -2.03
CA GLU A 20 -14.74 21.73 -2.10
C GLU A 20 -14.31 22.72 -1.03
N VAL A 21 -14.12 22.24 0.21
CA VAL A 21 -13.61 23.06 1.31
C VAL A 21 -12.23 23.60 0.99
N PHE A 22 -11.29 22.76 0.56
CA PHE A 22 -9.92 23.18 0.30
C PHE A 22 -9.79 24.09 -0.93
N ASN A 23 -10.63 23.90 -1.96
CA ASN A 23 -10.70 24.84 -3.08
C ASN A 23 -11.15 26.23 -2.61
N PHE A 24 -12.22 26.30 -1.80
CA PHE A 24 -12.68 27.56 -1.24
C PHE A 24 -11.65 28.26 -0.33
N LEU A 25 -10.87 27.50 0.43
CA LEU A 25 -9.83 28.07 1.30
C LEU A 25 -8.64 28.61 0.49
N ILE A 26 -8.22 27.88 -0.56
CA ILE A 26 -7.10 28.28 -1.42
C ILE A 26 -7.42 29.54 -2.23
N GLU A 27 -8.67 29.79 -2.59
CA GLU A 27 -9.06 31.07 -3.23
C GLU A 27 -8.73 32.30 -2.38
N LYS A 28 -8.60 32.14 -1.06
CA LYS A 28 -8.29 33.23 -0.12
C LYS A 28 -6.81 33.36 0.21
N ASP A 29 -6.10 32.23 0.17
CA ASP A 29 -4.66 32.14 0.39
C ASP A 29 -4.12 30.94 -0.38
N ASP A 30 -3.57 31.20 -1.57
CA ASP A 30 -3.04 30.18 -2.45
C ASP A 30 -1.57 29.84 -2.17
N SER A 31 -0.99 30.49 -1.16
CA SER A 31 0.41 30.33 -0.73
C SER A 31 0.57 29.46 0.52
N SER A 32 -0.53 29.10 1.18
CA SER A 32 -0.49 28.21 2.34
C SER A 32 -0.10 26.78 1.95
N THR A 33 1.12 26.38 2.34
CA THR A 33 1.63 25.02 2.18
C THR A 33 0.66 23.97 2.75
N GLU A 34 0.03 24.26 3.89
CA GLU A 34 -0.88 23.31 4.54
C GLU A 34 -2.17 23.09 3.72
N LEU A 35 -2.75 24.16 3.17
CA LEU A 35 -3.92 24.05 2.31
C LEU A 35 -3.60 23.27 1.02
N LEU A 36 -2.47 23.59 0.39
CA LEU A 36 -1.98 22.88 -0.79
C LEU A 36 -1.73 21.40 -0.49
N LEU A 37 -1.15 21.09 0.68
CA LEU A 37 -0.84 19.71 1.08
C LEU A 37 -2.10 18.85 1.20
N TYR A 38 -3.12 19.36 1.90
CA TYR A 38 -4.37 18.62 2.03
C TYR A 38 -5.09 18.49 0.70
N ARG A 39 -5.13 19.56 -0.12
CA ARG A 39 -5.72 19.47 -1.46
C ARG A 39 -4.99 18.47 -2.34
N GLY A 40 -3.66 18.51 -2.41
CA GLY A 40 -2.85 17.56 -3.17
C GLY A 40 -3.06 16.11 -2.74
N ARG A 41 -3.18 15.84 -1.43
CA ARG A 41 -3.51 14.51 -0.90
C ARG A 41 -4.92 14.05 -1.28
N ILE A 42 -5.91 14.94 -1.19
CA ILE A 42 -7.30 14.66 -1.60
C ILE A 42 -7.38 14.36 -3.10
N LEU A 43 -6.76 15.21 -3.93
CA LEU A 43 -6.69 15.04 -5.38
C LEU A 43 -6.03 13.71 -5.75
N SER A 44 -4.95 13.33 -5.06
CA SER A 44 -4.30 12.03 -5.23
C SER A 44 -5.23 10.86 -4.92
N ARG A 45 -6.05 10.95 -3.85
CA ARG A 45 -7.05 9.92 -3.48
C ARG A 45 -8.20 9.82 -4.49
N LEU A 46 -8.57 10.94 -5.11
CA LEU A 46 -9.58 11.00 -6.16
C LEU A 46 -9.06 10.62 -7.55
N GLY A 47 -7.77 10.29 -7.67
CA GLY A 47 -7.15 9.97 -8.96
C GLY A 47 -6.90 11.18 -9.87
N GLN A 48 -7.07 12.41 -9.36
CA GLN A 48 -6.76 13.65 -10.07
C GLN A 48 -5.27 13.99 -9.90
N THR A 49 -4.42 13.09 -10.35
CA THR A 49 -3.00 13.06 -9.96
C THR A 49 -2.20 14.21 -10.57
N GLU A 50 -2.56 14.71 -11.76
CA GLU A 50 -1.94 15.87 -12.39
C GLU A 50 -2.22 17.16 -11.59
N ASN A 51 -3.45 17.34 -11.11
CA ASN A 51 -3.80 18.46 -10.24
C ASN A 51 -3.07 18.36 -8.90
N ALA A 52 -2.94 17.13 -8.35
CA ALA A 52 -2.15 16.90 -7.16
C ALA A 52 -0.68 17.29 -7.37
N LEU A 53 -0.10 16.92 -8.51
CA LEU A 53 1.29 17.26 -8.82
C LEU A 53 1.49 18.78 -8.87
N ALA A 54 0.56 19.54 -9.45
CA ALA A 54 0.64 21.00 -9.48
C ALA A 54 0.67 21.61 -8.06
N ASP A 55 -0.07 21.04 -7.11
CA ASP A 55 0.00 21.47 -5.70
C ASP A 55 1.35 21.10 -5.07
N PHE A 56 1.84 19.88 -5.28
CA PHE A 56 3.15 19.47 -4.75
C PHE A 56 4.33 20.22 -5.37
N ASP A 57 4.25 20.60 -6.64
CA ASP A 57 5.23 21.47 -7.30
C ASP A 57 5.29 22.84 -6.61
N LYS A 58 4.13 23.43 -6.28
CA LYS A 58 4.06 24.69 -5.51
C LYS A 58 4.65 24.52 -4.10
N ILE A 59 4.28 23.44 -3.40
CA ILE A 59 4.78 23.16 -2.06
C ILE A 59 6.31 23.05 -2.04
N VAL A 60 6.89 22.29 -2.97
CA VAL A 60 8.36 22.14 -3.06
C VAL A 60 9.03 23.45 -3.50
N ALA A 61 8.36 24.31 -4.27
CA ALA A 61 8.89 25.64 -4.59
C ALA A 61 8.90 26.58 -3.36
N LEU A 62 7.89 26.49 -2.48
CA LEU A 62 7.81 27.26 -1.24
C LEU A 62 8.80 26.76 -0.19
N GLU A 63 8.98 25.45 -0.08
CA GLU A 63 9.84 24.80 0.92
C GLU A 63 10.82 23.79 0.29
N PRO A 64 11.85 24.27 -0.44
CA PRO A 64 12.69 23.43 -1.31
C PRO A 64 13.61 22.44 -0.58
N TYR A 65 13.74 22.56 0.74
CA TYR A 65 14.55 21.68 1.59
C TYR A 65 13.71 20.80 2.53
N ASN A 66 12.39 20.90 2.47
CA ASN A 66 11.52 20.06 3.28
C ASN A 66 11.42 18.66 2.64
N THR A 67 12.18 17.72 3.21
CA THR A 67 12.32 16.36 2.66
C THR A 67 11.02 15.56 2.70
N ASN A 68 10.07 15.89 3.58
CA ASN A 68 8.74 15.28 3.57
C ASN A 68 7.96 15.66 2.31
N PHE A 69 7.98 16.93 1.91
CA PHE A 69 7.27 17.39 0.71
C PHE A 69 7.92 16.90 -0.58
N ILE A 70 9.24 16.82 -0.61
CA ILE A 70 9.97 16.20 -1.72
C ILE A 70 9.56 14.72 -1.86
N SER A 71 9.49 13.97 -0.77
CA SER A 71 9.01 12.57 -0.79
C SER A 71 7.54 12.45 -1.19
N ASP A 72 6.64 13.30 -0.66
CA ASP A 72 5.23 13.29 -1.04
C ASP A 72 5.05 13.59 -2.55
N ARG A 73 5.83 14.53 -3.09
CA ARG A 73 5.88 14.82 -4.54
C ARG A 73 6.37 13.61 -5.35
N ALA A 74 7.40 12.92 -4.87
CA ALA A 74 7.91 11.70 -5.50
C ALA A 74 6.83 10.60 -5.60
N VAL A 75 6.01 10.44 -4.55
CA VAL A 75 4.87 9.51 -4.56
C VAL A 75 3.87 9.89 -5.65
N VAL A 76 3.53 11.18 -5.80
CA VAL A 76 2.61 11.64 -6.85
C VAL A 76 3.19 11.42 -8.26
N LEU A 77 4.48 11.67 -8.46
CA LEU A 77 5.17 11.35 -9.71
C LEU A 77 5.10 9.85 -10.05
N HIS A 78 5.26 8.98 -9.05
CA HIS A 78 5.10 7.54 -9.24
C HIS A 78 3.67 7.15 -9.63
N LEU A 79 2.66 7.78 -9.03
CA LEU A 79 1.25 7.55 -9.40
C LEU A 79 0.99 7.91 -10.87
N LEU A 80 1.67 8.94 -11.39
CA LEU A 80 1.68 9.34 -12.82
C LEU A 80 2.58 8.45 -13.71
N LYS A 81 3.19 7.39 -13.17
CA LYS A 81 4.15 6.52 -13.87
C LYS A 81 5.45 7.23 -14.29
N ARG A 82 5.74 8.40 -13.73
CA ARG A 82 6.99 9.16 -13.94
C ARG A 82 8.07 8.66 -12.98
N ASN A 83 8.41 7.38 -13.10
CA ASN A 83 9.24 6.66 -12.12
C ASN A 83 10.68 7.21 -12.02
N GLU A 84 11.28 7.65 -13.12
CA GLU A 84 12.65 8.22 -13.10
C GLU A 84 12.71 9.54 -12.31
N GLU A 85 11.70 10.39 -12.47
CA GLU A 85 11.58 11.64 -11.72
C GLU A 85 11.25 11.38 -10.25
N ALA A 86 10.40 10.40 -9.96
CA ALA A 86 10.13 9.96 -8.60
C ALA A 86 11.41 9.48 -7.90
N LEU A 87 12.23 8.65 -8.57
CA LEU A 87 13.50 8.18 -8.03
C LEU A 87 14.44 9.35 -7.72
N THR A 88 14.54 10.31 -8.65
CA THR A 88 15.37 11.52 -8.47
C THR A 88 14.95 12.31 -7.24
N GLU A 89 13.66 12.46 -6.99
CA GLU A 89 13.14 13.17 -5.81
C GLU A 89 13.38 12.37 -4.51
N PHE A 90 13.23 11.04 -4.54
CA PHE A 90 13.60 10.21 -3.38
C PHE A 90 15.09 10.29 -3.07
N ASP A 91 15.95 10.27 -4.08
CA ASP A 91 17.40 10.44 -3.92
C ASP A 91 17.73 11.82 -3.33
N LYS A 92 17.09 12.87 -3.83
CA LYS A 92 17.23 14.22 -3.29
C LYS A 92 16.83 14.27 -1.81
N ALA A 93 15.70 13.67 -1.44
CA ALA A 93 15.24 13.63 -0.05
C ALA A 93 16.21 12.88 0.88
N ALA A 94 16.75 11.74 0.43
CA ALA A 94 17.76 10.98 1.19
C ALA A 94 19.09 11.74 1.33
N ASN A 95 19.52 12.47 0.30
CA ASN A 95 20.75 13.28 0.34
C ASN A 95 20.63 14.51 1.25
N LEU A 96 19.45 15.11 1.35
CA LEU A 96 19.19 16.27 2.21
C LEU A 96 19.06 15.90 3.69
N ASP A 97 18.63 14.68 3.99
CA ASP A 97 18.39 14.20 5.36
C ASP A 97 18.94 12.77 5.56
N PRO A 98 20.28 12.59 5.46
CA PRO A 98 20.91 11.28 5.35
C PRO A 98 20.90 10.47 6.65
N SER A 99 20.58 11.11 7.79
CA SER A 99 20.47 10.46 9.11
C SER A 99 19.06 10.00 9.43
N ASN A 100 18.06 10.29 8.58
CA ASN A 100 16.68 9.95 8.85
C ASN A 100 16.31 8.60 8.19
N PRO A 101 16.01 7.55 8.98
CA PRO A 101 15.69 6.22 8.46
C PRO A 101 14.49 6.24 7.50
N TYR A 102 13.52 7.13 7.73
CA TYR A 102 12.31 7.22 6.91
C TYR A 102 12.60 7.58 5.44
N ARG A 103 13.72 8.26 5.14
CA ARG A 103 14.10 8.58 3.75
C ARG A 103 14.44 7.32 2.97
N TYR A 104 15.21 6.44 3.60
CA TYR A 104 15.61 5.17 3.01
C TYR A 104 14.42 4.20 2.98
N SER A 105 13.63 4.07 4.06
CA SER A 105 12.42 3.23 4.04
C SER A 105 11.41 3.65 2.96
N SER A 106 11.24 4.96 2.71
CA SER A 106 10.36 5.46 1.65
C SER A 106 10.89 5.17 0.26
N ARG A 107 12.20 5.38 0.03
CA ARG A 107 12.86 5.05 -1.25
C ARG A 107 12.87 3.54 -1.50
N ALA A 108 13.09 2.72 -0.47
CA ALA A 108 13.04 1.28 -0.53
C ALA A 108 11.66 0.78 -0.97
N PHE A 109 10.59 1.31 -0.34
CA PHE A 109 9.22 0.98 -0.72
C PHE A 109 8.96 1.34 -2.19
N PHE A 110 9.42 2.52 -2.64
CA PHE A 110 9.29 2.90 -4.04
C PHE A 110 10.08 1.96 -4.99
N LYS A 111 11.34 1.64 -4.66
CA LYS A 111 12.19 0.72 -5.43
C LYS A 111 11.57 -0.67 -5.56
N ASP A 112 10.98 -1.19 -4.48
CA ASP A 112 10.20 -2.44 -4.51
C ASP A 112 9.05 -2.37 -5.52
N ARG A 113 8.30 -1.25 -5.52
CA ARG A 113 7.16 -1.04 -6.42
C ARG A 113 7.54 -0.92 -7.90
N ILE A 114 8.77 -0.51 -8.20
CA ILE A 114 9.30 -0.45 -9.58
C ILE A 114 10.14 -1.67 -9.96
N GLY A 115 10.31 -2.63 -9.06
CA GLY A 115 11.00 -3.90 -9.31
C GLY A 115 12.52 -3.88 -9.04
N ASP A 116 13.08 -2.78 -8.52
CA ASP A 116 14.46 -2.75 -8.02
C ASP A 116 14.54 -3.37 -6.62
N LEU A 117 14.35 -4.69 -6.57
CA LEU A 117 14.28 -5.44 -5.31
C LEU A 117 15.61 -5.41 -4.54
N LYS A 118 16.75 -5.40 -5.25
CA LYS A 118 18.07 -5.33 -4.62
C LYS A 118 18.32 -3.97 -4.00
N GLY A 119 18.07 -2.89 -4.75
CA GLY A 119 18.19 -1.53 -4.23
C GLY A 119 17.18 -1.24 -3.10
N ALA A 120 16.02 -1.89 -3.10
CA ALA A 120 15.08 -1.82 -1.98
C ALA A 120 15.62 -2.48 -0.71
N ILE A 121 16.27 -3.65 -0.81
CA ILE A 121 16.93 -4.29 0.33
C ILE A 121 18.04 -3.40 0.88
N GLU A 122 18.90 -2.84 0.01
CA GLU A 122 19.98 -1.94 0.43
C GLU A 122 19.46 -0.72 1.20
N ASP A 123 18.37 -0.11 0.73
CA ASP A 123 17.76 1.02 1.42
C ASP A 123 17.08 0.61 2.74
N TYR A 124 16.40 -0.54 2.80
CA TYR A 124 15.88 -1.04 4.08
C TYR A 124 17.00 -1.37 5.07
N GLU A 125 18.12 -1.93 4.61
CA GLU A 125 19.30 -2.15 5.46
C GLU A 125 19.85 -0.84 6.00
N LYS A 126 19.91 0.22 5.18
CA LYS A 126 20.33 1.53 5.65
C LYS A 126 19.34 2.13 6.66
N ALA A 127 18.04 1.97 6.44
CA ALA A 127 17.03 2.40 7.41
C ALA A 127 17.19 1.68 8.75
N ILE A 128 17.39 0.36 8.73
CA ILE A 128 17.62 -0.48 9.92
C ILE A 128 18.94 -0.12 10.63
N GLU A 129 19.99 0.23 9.89
CA GLU A 129 21.25 0.71 10.48
C GLU A 129 21.03 2.00 11.29
N LEU A 130 20.17 2.89 10.80
CA LEU A 130 19.84 4.17 11.44
C LEU A 130 18.82 4.02 12.58
N ASP A 131 17.88 3.08 12.46
CA ASP A 131 16.89 2.73 13.48
C ASP A 131 16.73 1.20 13.61
N PRO A 132 17.53 0.57 14.48
CA PRO A 132 17.48 -0.88 14.70
C PRO A 132 16.19 -1.41 15.33
N GLU A 133 15.30 -0.53 15.79
CA GLU A 133 14.04 -0.91 16.44
C GLU A 133 12.83 -0.75 15.48
N ASP A 134 13.07 -0.40 14.22
CA ASP A 134 12.00 -0.30 13.19
C ASP A 134 11.57 -1.70 12.70
N ALA A 135 10.63 -2.30 13.43
CA ALA A 135 10.00 -3.55 13.06
C ALA A 135 9.35 -3.53 11.65
N VAL A 136 8.88 -2.37 11.19
CA VAL A 136 8.26 -2.22 9.86
C VAL A 136 9.32 -2.33 8.77
N ALA A 137 10.50 -1.74 8.96
CA ALA A 137 11.61 -1.88 8.02
C ALA A 137 12.07 -3.33 7.90
N TYR A 138 12.19 -4.06 9.02
CA TYR A 138 12.49 -5.51 9.00
C TYR A 138 11.43 -6.32 8.26
N ASN A 139 10.14 -6.09 8.55
CA ASN A 139 9.06 -6.78 7.88
C ASN A 139 9.07 -6.50 6.36
N ASN A 140 9.22 -5.23 5.96
CA ASN A 140 9.23 -4.88 4.54
C ASN A 140 10.46 -5.44 3.82
N LYS A 141 11.64 -5.43 4.45
CA LYS A 141 12.83 -6.10 3.93
C LYS A 141 12.56 -7.59 3.72
N GLY A 142 11.96 -8.27 4.69
CA GLY A 142 11.60 -9.69 4.61
C GLY A 142 10.67 -10.00 3.42
N LEU A 143 9.70 -9.13 3.14
CA LEU A 143 8.81 -9.25 1.97
C LEU A 143 9.57 -9.10 0.65
N VAL A 144 10.53 -8.17 0.57
CA VAL A 144 11.35 -7.99 -0.64
C VAL A 144 12.31 -9.17 -0.84
N GLU A 145 12.91 -9.68 0.24
CA GLU A 145 13.76 -10.88 0.23
C GLU A 145 12.99 -12.12 -0.26
N GLU A 146 11.72 -12.28 0.14
CA GLU A 146 10.85 -13.35 -0.34
C GLU A 146 10.61 -13.26 -1.85
N LYS A 147 10.36 -12.05 -2.38
CA LYS A 147 10.20 -11.83 -3.84
C LYS A 147 11.45 -12.24 -4.63
N LEU A 148 12.64 -12.16 -4.02
CA LEU A 148 13.91 -12.64 -4.61
C LEU A 148 14.20 -14.12 -4.34
N GLY A 149 13.37 -14.81 -3.54
CA GLY A 149 13.57 -16.20 -3.15
C GLY A 149 14.59 -16.40 -2.02
N TYR A 150 14.99 -15.35 -1.31
CA TYR A 150 15.95 -15.42 -0.19
C TYR A 150 15.28 -15.88 1.11
N GLN A 151 14.73 -17.10 1.10
CA GLN A 151 13.91 -17.65 2.18
C GLN A 151 14.56 -17.57 3.56
N SER A 152 15.84 -17.91 3.69
CA SER A 152 16.55 -17.86 4.97
C SER A 152 16.79 -16.44 5.48
N HIS A 153 16.92 -15.46 4.58
CA HIS A 153 17.10 -14.06 4.98
C HIS A 153 15.75 -13.47 5.39
N SER A 154 14.73 -13.70 4.57
CA SER A 154 13.35 -13.27 4.82
C SER A 154 12.83 -13.76 6.17
N LYS A 155 13.04 -15.04 6.49
CA LYS A 155 12.69 -15.61 7.80
C LYS A 155 13.35 -14.86 8.97
N LYS A 156 14.65 -14.56 8.88
CA LYS A 156 15.36 -13.80 9.92
C LYS A 156 14.83 -12.38 10.06
N SER A 157 14.52 -11.74 8.93
CA SER A 157 13.94 -10.39 8.91
C SER A 157 12.58 -10.38 9.62
N PHE A 158 11.70 -11.34 9.33
CA PHE A 158 10.40 -11.48 10.02
C PHE A 158 10.54 -11.82 11.50
N GLU A 159 11.41 -12.77 11.87
CA GLU A 159 11.66 -13.12 13.27
C GLU A 159 12.12 -11.89 14.08
N LYS A 160 12.94 -11.03 13.48
CA LYS A 160 13.36 -9.79 14.12
C LYS A 160 12.22 -8.78 14.26
N ALA A 161 11.39 -8.63 13.22
CA ALA A 161 10.19 -7.77 13.31
C ALA A 161 9.25 -8.24 14.43
N ASP A 162 9.01 -9.55 14.52
CA ASP A 162 8.16 -10.17 15.54
C ASP A 162 8.72 -9.98 16.96
N GLU A 163 10.03 -10.17 17.13
CA GLU A 163 10.74 -9.93 18.40
C GLU A 163 10.51 -8.49 18.90
N LEU A 164 10.70 -7.51 18.01
CA LEU A 164 10.57 -6.08 18.34
C LEU A 164 9.15 -5.69 18.77
N VAL A 165 8.11 -6.30 18.20
CA VAL A 165 6.71 -6.04 18.58
C VAL A 165 6.17 -7.00 19.64
N GLY A 166 6.98 -7.96 20.09
CA GLY A 166 6.58 -8.99 21.06
C GLY A 166 5.57 -10.00 20.52
N TYR A 167 5.42 -10.10 19.19
CA TYR A 167 4.58 -11.12 18.56
C TYR A 167 5.27 -12.48 18.66
N LYS A 168 4.48 -13.52 18.99
CA LYS A 168 4.96 -14.89 19.06
C LYS A 168 4.04 -15.73 18.17
N PRO A 169 4.49 -16.14 16.97
CA PRO A 169 3.68 -17.00 16.13
C PRO A 169 3.41 -18.32 16.85
N ASN A 170 2.17 -18.80 16.76
CA ASN A 170 1.75 -20.03 17.40
C ASN A 170 2.34 -21.21 16.60
N GLN A 171 3.34 -21.89 17.16
CA GLN A 171 4.08 -22.96 16.46
C GLN A 171 3.19 -24.13 16.02
N ASP A 172 2.06 -24.35 16.70
CA ASP A 172 1.09 -25.40 16.38
C ASP A 172 0.33 -25.17 15.05
N GLN A 173 0.45 -23.98 14.42
CA GLN A 173 -0.22 -23.66 13.15
C GLN A 173 0.66 -23.81 11.89
N GLU A 174 1.98 -23.99 12.01
CA GLU A 174 2.83 -24.29 10.84
C GLU A 174 2.42 -25.62 10.17
N ASP A 175 2.00 -26.61 10.96
CA ASP A 175 1.47 -27.90 10.48
C ASP A 175 0.00 -27.85 10.04
N ALA A 176 -0.73 -26.76 10.37
CA ALA A 176 -2.15 -26.60 10.06
C ALA A 176 -2.41 -25.77 8.80
N LEU A 177 -1.41 -25.01 8.33
CA LEU A 177 -1.52 -24.30 7.06
C LEU A 177 -1.30 -25.28 5.90
N PRO A 178 -2.20 -25.28 4.89
CA PRO A 178 -2.00 -26.13 3.71
C PRO A 178 -0.70 -25.72 3.01
N LYS A 179 0.13 -26.71 2.67
CA LYS A 179 1.40 -26.50 1.96
C LYS A 179 1.16 -25.67 0.69
N ILE A 180 1.75 -24.48 0.61
CA ILE A 180 1.70 -23.66 -0.60
C ILE A 180 2.55 -24.36 -1.67
N GLY A 181 1.91 -24.84 -2.73
CA GLY A 181 2.59 -25.25 -3.97
C GLY A 181 2.84 -26.75 -4.18
N THR A 182 2.21 -27.66 -3.44
CA THR A 182 2.37 -29.12 -3.72
C THR A 182 1.40 -29.68 -4.76
N GLU A 183 0.36 -28.94 -5.17
CA GLU A 183 -0.47 -29.34 -6.29
C GLU A 183 -0.04 -28.57 -7.54
N GLU A 184 0.31 -29.29 -8.61
CA GLU A 184 0.38 -28.73 -9.94
C GLU A 184 -0.90 -27.93 -10.18
N LYS A 185 -0.77 -26.61 -10.38
CA LYS A 185 -1.89 -25.78 -10.83
C LYS A 185 -2.36 -26.37 -12.15
N LYS A 186 -3.41 -27.20 -12.12
CA LYS A 186 -4.13 -27.56 -13.34
C LYS A 186 -4.48 -26.24 -14.01
N PRO A 187 -4.14 -26.06 -15.29
CA PRO A 187 -4.46 -24.83 -15.99
C PRO A 187 -5.94 -24.53 -15.74
N ILE A 188 -6.22 -23.33 -15.25
CA ILE A 188 -7.58 -22.85 -15.09
C ILE A 188 -8.17 -22.92 -16.49
N GLN A 189 -9.01 -23.93 -16.73
CA GLN A 189 -9.70 -24.02 -18.01
C GLN A 189 -10.57 -22.78 -18.10
N PRO A 190 -10.53 -22.04 -19.23
CA PRO A 190 -11.46 -20.96 -19.45
C PRO A 190 -12.86 -21.50 -19.18
N ILE A 191 -13.56 -20.91 -18.22
CA ILE A 191 -15.00 -21.14 -18.10
C ILE A 191 -15.55 -20.69 -19.44
N ALA A 192 -16.01 -21.64 -20.24
CA ALA A 192 -16.64 -21.35 -21.52
C ALA A 192 -17.71 -20.28 -21.25
N LYS A 193 -17.65 -19.16 -21.97
CA LYS A 193 -18.73 -18.18 -22.01
C LYS A 193 -19.92 -18.82 -22.71
N GLU A 194 -20.59 -19.75 -22.05
CA GLU A 194 -21.96 -20.07 -22.36
C GLU A 194 -22.81 -19.11 -21.52
N GLU A 195 -23.55 -18.23 -22.20
CA GLU A 195 -24.59 -17.40 -21.61
C GLU A 195 -25.76 -18.29 -21.16
N GLU A 196 -25.51 -19.24 -20.25
CA GLU A 196 -26.58 -19.94 -19.55
C GLU A 196 -27.22 -18.96 -18.58
N LYS A 197 -28.55 -18.80 -18.67
CA LYS A 197 -29.33 -17.95 -17.77
C LYS A 197 -28.92 -18.21 -16.31
N LEU A 198 -28.63 -17.15 -15.57
CA LEU A 198 -28.35 -17.20 -14.13
C LEU A 198 -29.55 -17.79 -13.38
N THR A 199 -29.56 -19.11 -13.26
CA THR A 199 -30.55 -19.88 -12.52
C THR A 199 -29.94 -20.36 -11.21
N LEU A 200 -30.79 -20.64 -10.23
CA LEU A 200 -30.35 -21.28 -8.98
C LEU A 200 -29.62 -22.61 -9.26
N SER A 201 -30.04 -23.35 -10.28
CA SER A 201 -29.38 -24.59 -10.70
C SER A 201 -27.94 -24.34 -11.16
N TYR A 202 -27.72 -23.32 -11.99
CA TYR A 202 -26.38 -22.91 -12.42
C TYR A 202 -25.50 -22.43 -11.26
N PHE A 203 -26.06 -21.65 -10.32
CA PHE A 203 -25.37 -21.21 -9.11
C PHE A 203 -24.90 -22.40 -8.27
N PHE A 204 -25.77 -23.38 -7.99
CA PHE A 204 -25.39 -24.55 -7.19
C PHE A 204 -24.44 -25.51 -7.92
N LYS A 205 -24.55 -25.63 -9.26
CA LYS A 205 -23.59 -26.37 -10.09
C LYS A 205 -22.20 -25.75 -9.99
N THR A 206 -22.11 -24.43 -10.09
CA THR A 206 -20.85 -23.69 -9.95
C THR A 206 -20.29 -23.79 -8.53
N LEU A 207 -21.14 -23.60 -7.51
CA LEU A 207 -20.75 -23.75 -6.11
C LEU A 207 -20.16 -25.14 -5.82
N LYS A 208 -20.73 -26.19 -6.42
CA LYS A 208 -20.20 -27.56 -6.31
C LYS A 208 -18.83 -27.72 -6.95
N SER A 209 -18.56 -27.01 -8.05
CA SER A 209 -17.26 -27.04 -8.73
C SER A 209 -16.17 -26.27 -7.98
N VAL A 210 -16.53 -25.19 -7.28
CA VAL A 210 -15.57 -24.30 -6.61
C VAL A 210 -15.27 -24.77 -5.18
N ILE A 211 -16.30 -25.12 -4.41
CA ILE A 211 -16.13 -25.68 -3.07
C ILE A 211 -16.18 -27.18 -3.22
N VAL A 212 -15.05 -27.88 -3.15
CA VAL A 212 -15.01 -29.34 -3.35
C VAL A 212 -15.50 -30.08 -2.10
N ASP A 213 -15.20 -29.55 -0.92
CA ASP A 213 -15.54 -30.12 0.38
C ASP A 213 -17.04 -29.99 0.75
N GLU A 214 -17.65 -31.08 1.20
CA GLU A 214 -19.09 -31.14 1.50
C GLU A 214 -19.44 -30.36 2.77
N LYS A 215 -18.54 -30.34 3.76
CA LYS A 215 -18.75 -29.64 5.04
C LYS A 215 -18.76 -28.12 4.82
N ALA A 216 -17.79 -27.60 4.07
CA ALA A 216 -17.71 -26.19 3.69
C ALA A 216 -18.95 -25.73 2.89
N ARG A 217 -19.49 -26.58 1.99
CA ARG A 217 -20.76 -26.29 1.30
C ARG A 217 -21.93 -26.15 2.27
N LYS A 218 -22.03 -27.04 3.27
CA LYS A 218 -23.11 -26.98 4.27
C LYS A 218 -23.00 -25.75 5.15
N GLU A 219 -21.80 -25.38 5.57
CA GLU A 219 -21.55 -24.15 6.34
C GLU A 219 -21.92 -22.89 5.54
N PHE A 220 -21.53 -22.83 4.27
CA PHE A 220 -21.88 -21.71 3.40
C PHE A 220 -23.40 -21.58 3.16
N ILE A 221 -24.10 -22.71 2.93
CA ILE A 221 -25.58 -22.70 2.82
C ILE A 221 -26.21 -22.25 4.14
N THR A 222 -25.63 -22.64 5.28
CA THR A 222 -26.11 -22.23 6.60
C THR A 222 -25.91 -20.74 6.82
N PHE A 223 -24.79 -20.19 6.37
CA PHE A 223 -24.51 -18.75 6.37
C PHE A 223 -25.56 -17.97 5.57
N LEU A 224 -25.88 -18.37 4.33
CA LEU A 224 -26.88 -17.70 3.51
C LEU A 224 -28.30 -17.72 4.10
N LYS A 225 -28.61 -18.70 4.96
CA LYS A 225 -29.93 -18.86 5.59
C LYS A 225 -30.09 -18.07 6.89
N LYS A 226 -29.02 -17.48 7.43
CA LYS A 226 -29.10 -16.60 8.59
C LYS A 226 -29.27 -15.16 8.11
N PRO A 227 -30.37 -14.46 8.43
CA PRO A 227 -30.38 -13.01 8.27
C PRO A 227 -29.31 -12.43 9.19
N PHE A 228 -28.51 -11.50 8.67
CA PHE A 228 -27.58 -10.71 9.48
C PHE A 228 -28.39 -10.08 10.64
N GLN A 229 -28.11 -10.50 11.87
CA GLN A 229 -28.57 -9.82 13.08
C GLN A 229 -27.73 -8.58 13.31
#